data_AF-A0A7J4SWB6-F1
#
_entry.id   AF-A0A7J4SWB6-F1
#
_cell.length_a   1.000
_cell.length_b   1.000
_cell.length_c   1.000
_cell.angle_alpha   90.00
_cell.angle_beta   90.00
_cell.angle_gamma   90.00
#
_symmetry.space_group_name_H-M   'P 1'
#
loop_
_entity.id
_entity.type
_entity.pdbx_description
1 polymer ?
#
loop_
_entity_poly.entity_id
_entity_poly.type
_entity_poly.pdbx_seq_one_letter_code
_entity_poly.pdbx_strand_id
1 'polypeptide(L)'
;MAVIELASDAAGAALTEANDRSPNTYTHEMMSDLDDAIIKARFDDDVSCIVLTGNGSSFFSAGASIQMLNSVSPGFKYNFCLHANETLSRLEQTSKLVVCAINGHAVGGGLEIAMAADIRIARKNSGKVGLPEINLGVLAGTGGTARLTRLIGKAKALEMMVTGELMSFEDAHAHNLINHIWEGDAADFR
;
A
#
# COMPACT_ATOMS: atom_id res chain seq x y z
N MET A 1 -10.87 -3.28 -17.27
CA MET A 1 -9.85 -2.96 -16.23
C MET A 1 -10.53 -2.11 -15.16
N ALA A 2 -10.30 -2.39 -13.88
CA ALA A 2 -10.78 -1.57 -12.78
C ALA A 2 -9.60 -0.81 -12.17
N VAL A 3 -9.80 0.47 -11.85
CA VAL A 3 -8.81 1.30 -11.14
C VAL A 3 -9.35 1.58 -9.75
N ILE A 4 -8.54 1.29 -8.73
CA ILE A 4 -8.81 1.65 -7.34
C ILE A 4 -7.76 2.68 -6.94
N GLU A 5 -8.21 3.92 -6.71
CA GLU A 5 -7.35 5.01 -6.26
C GLU A 5 -7.52 5.23 -4.75
N LEU A 6 -6.42 5.16 -4.00
CA LEU A 6 -6.37 5.53 -2.59
C LEU A 6 -6.35 7.05 -2.50
N ALA A 7 -7.39 7.66 -1.94
CA ALA A 7 -7.57 9.11 -1.92
C ALA A 7 -8.06 9.60 -0.55
N SER A 8 -7.12 9.96 0.31
CA SER A 8 -7.43 10.56 1.62
C SER A 8 -6.36 11.52 2.09
N ASP A 9 -6.75 12.41 2.99
CA ASP A 9 -5.84 13.31 3.68
C ASP A 9 -5.01 12.60 4.78
N ALA A 10 -4.31 13.38 5.60
CA ALA A 10 -3.50 12.88 6.71
C ALA A 10 -4.32 12.33 7.90
N ALA A 11 -5.58 12.76 8.04
CA ALA A 11 -6.51 12.23 9.03
C ALA A 11 -7.16 10.93 8.53
N GLY A 12 -7.10 10.68 7.21
CA GLY A 12 -7.72 9.55 6.55
C GLY A 12 -9.14 9.83 6.07
N ALA A 13 -9.54 11.12 6.03
CA ALA A 13 -10.80 11.53 5.42
C ALA A 13 -10.66 11.55 3.89
N ALA A 14 -11.71 11.14 3.19
CA ALA A 14 -11.73 11.15 1.73
C ALA A 14 -11.48 12.56 1.17
N LEU A 15 -10.70 12.64 0.10
CA LEU A 15 -10.42 13.91 -0.56
C LEU A 15 -11.67 14.43 -1.29
N THR A 16 -11.97 15.71 -1.13
CA THR A 16 -13.03 16.41 -1.88
C THR A 16 -12.53 17.06 -3.16
N GLU A 17 -11.22 17.27 -3.29
CA GLU A 17 -10.53 17.81 -4.45
C GLU A 17 -9.16 17.14 -4.64
N ALA A 18 -8.60 17.24 -5.84
CA ALA A 18 -7.30 16.64 -6.13
C ALA A 18 -6.19 17.30 -5.30
N ASN A 19 -5.38 16.49 -4.62
CA ASN A 19 -4.26 16.97 -3.82
C ASN A 19 -2.99 16.19 -4.16
N ASP A 20 -2.07 16.84 -4.87
CA ASP A 20 -0.85 16.21 -5.36
C ASP A 20 0.10 15.71 -4.26
N ARG A 21 -0.09 16.24 -3.03
CA ARG A 21 0.73 15.94 -1.86
C ARG A 21 0.03 15.09 -0.81
N SER A 22 -1.16 14.58 -1.12
CA SER A 22 -1.93 13.81 -0.15
C SER A 22 -1.17 12.55 0.27
N PRO A 23 -1.14 12.22 1.57
CA PRO A 23 -0.45 11.04 2.06
C PRO A 23 -1.26 9.75 1.85
N ASN A 24 -2.54 9.84 1.47
CA ASN A 24 -3.43 8.70 1.24
C ASN A 24 -3.40 7.71 2.42
N THR A 25 -3.61 8.23 3.64
CA THR A 25 -3.61 7.41 4.85
C THR A 25 -4.90 6.61 4.96
N TYR A 26 -4.81 5.33 5.32
CA TYR A 26 -6.01 4.49 5.40
C TYR A 26 -6.56 4.40 6.83
N THR A 27 -7.89 4.37 6.91
CA THR A 27 -8.66 4.12 8.12
C THR A 27 -9.35 2.76 8.01
N HIS A 28 -10.11 2.37 9.04
CA HIS A 28 -11.01 1.23 8.94
C HIS A 28 -12.03 1.38 7.79
N GLU A 29 -12.55 2.61 7.60
CA GLU A 29 -13.50 2.93 6.53
C GLU A 29 -12.87 2.73 5.15
N MET A 30 -11.69 3.31 4.90
CA MET A 30 -10.99 3.10 3.62
C MET A 30 -10.66 1.63 3.34
N MET A 31 -10.30 0.84 4.36
CA MET A 31 -10.08 -0.60 4.17
C MET A 31 -11.38 -1.36 3.86
N SER A 32 -12.51 -0.89 4.39
CA SER A 32 -13.83 -1.45 4.06
C SER A 32 -14.20 -1.13 2.60
N ASP A 33 -13.98 0.12 2.17
CA ASP A 33 -14.17 0.54 0.77
C ASP A 33 -13.28 -0.24 -0.20
N LEU A 34 -12.02 -0.50 0.19
CA LEU A 34 -11.11 -1.33 -0.57
C LEU A 34 -11.62 -2.77 -0.68
N ASP A 35 -12.12 -3.37 0.40
CA ASP A 35 -12.66 -4.73 0.36
C ASP A 35 -13.88 -4.83 -0.56
N ASP A 36 -14.78 -3.86 -0.48
CA ASP A 36 -15.96 -3.77 -1.35
C ASP A 36 -15.55 -3.59 -2.82
N ALA A 37 -14.56 -2.75 -3.11
CA ALA A 37 -14.04 -2.55 -4.46
C ALA A 37 -13.39 -3.83 -5.03
N ILE A 38 -12.66 -4.59 -4.20
CA ILE A 38 -12.07 -5.89 -4.58
C ILE A 38 -13.17 -6.89 -4.95
N ILE A 39 -14.21 -7.01 -4.10
CA ILE A 39 -15.33 -7.91 -4.34
C ILE A 39 -16.09 -7.51 -5.61
N LYS A 40 -16.37 -6.21 -5.79
CA LYS A 40 -17.05 -5.71 -6.99
C LYS A 40 -16.26 -6.06 -8.26
N ALA A 41 -14.96 -5.77 -8.28
CA ALA A 41 -14.11 -6.10 -9.42
C ALA A 41 -14.01 -7.61 -9.68
N ARG A 42 -14.05 -8.44 -8.62
CA ARG A 42 -14.00 -9.91 -8.74
C ARG A 42 -15.20 -10.47 -9.51
N PHE A 43 -16.40 -9.92 -9.30
CA PHE A 43 -17.64 -10.39 -9.94
C PHE A 43 -17.99 -9.65 -11.23
N ASP A 44 -17.15 -8.72 -11.67
CA ASP A 44 -17.29 -8.04 -12.95
C ASP A 44 -16.54 -8.82 -14.04
N ASP A 45 -17.27 -9.41 -14.99
CA ASP A 45 -16.70 -10.21 -16.08
C ASP A 45 -15.93 -9.34 -17.11
N ASP A 46 -16.21 -8.04 -17.17
CA ASP A 46 -15.51 -7.09 -18.05
C ASP A 46 -14.17 -6.62 -17.43
N VAL A 47 -13.91 -6.97 -16.16
CA VAL A 47 -12.67 -6.68 -15.46
C VAL A 47 -11.75 -7.91 -15.52
N SER A 48 -10.59 -7.77 -16.18
CA SER A 48 -9.52 -8.80 -16.14
C SER A 48 -8.33 -8.41 -15.26
N CYS A 49 -8.21 -7.11 -14.95
CA CYS A 49 -7.09 -6.54 -14.21
C CYS A 49 -7.59 -5.41 -13.29
N ILE A 50 -7.05 -5.39 -12.07
CA ILE A 50 -7.22 -4.34 -11.05
C ILE A 50 -5.91 -3.55 -10.99
N VAL A 51 -5.98 -2.24 -11.13
CA VAL A 51 -4.85 -1.33 -10.93
C VAL A 51 -5.05 -0.58 -9.62
N LEU A 52 -4.10 -0.72 -8.69
CA LEU A 52 -4.04 0.08 -7.46
C LEU A 52 -3.10 1.27 -7.66
N THR A 53 -3.52 2.46 -7.26
CA THR A 53 -2.64 3.64 -7.21
C THR A 53 -3.07 4.61 -6.12
N GLY A 54 -2.26 5.63 -5.84
CA GLY A 54 -2.60 6.71 -4.92
C GLY A 54 -3.01 7.99 -5.65
N ASN A 55 -3.87 8.79 -5.02
CA ASN A 55 -4.13 10.16 -5.47
C ASN A 55 -2.86 11.02 -5.36
N GLY A 56 -2.74 12.04 -6.21
CA GLY A 56 -1.54 12.84 -6.37
C GLY A 56 -0.31 12.11 -6.90
N SER A 57 0.87 12.67 -6.60
CA SER A 57 2.17 12.20 -7.10
C SER A 57 3.22 12.01 -6.01
N SER A 58 2.94 12.44 -4.76
CA SER A 58 3.87 12.37 -3.64
C SER A 58 3.83 11.04 -2.88
N PHE A 59 2.64 10.47 -2.70
CA PHE A 59 2.45 9.21 -1.98
C PHE A 59 1.56 8.27 -2.79
N PHE A 60 1.97 7.00 -2.87
CA PHE A 60 1.01 5.93 -3.07
C PHE A 60 0.14 5.80 -1.82
N SER A 61 0.79 5.56 -0.67
CA SER A 61 0.17 5.64 0.65
C SER A 61 1.24 5.73 1.74
N ALA A 62 1.00 6.59 2.73
CA ALA A 62 1.83 6.75 3.93
C ALA A 62 1.46 5.78 5.06
N GLY A 63 0.51 4.86 4.83
CA GLY A 63 0.09 3.86 5.81
C GLY A 63 -1.16 4.25 6.60
N ALA A 64 -1.37 3.62 7.75
CA ALA A 64 -2.57 3.84 8.56
C ALA A 64 -2.60 5.26 9.14
N SER A 65 -3.80 5.86 9.23
CA SER A 65 -3.99 7.16 9.87
C SER A 65 -3.57 7.12 11.35
N ILE A 66 -2.50 7.86 11.68
CA ILE A 66 -2.02 8.00 13.07
C ILE A 66 -3.08 8.67 13.94
N GLN A 67 -3.87 9.59 13.38
CA GLN A 67 -4.96 10.24 14.09
C GLN A 67 -6.04 9.23 14.51
N MET A 68 -6.46 8.35 13.60
CA MET A 68 -7.39 7.26 13.94
C MET A 68 -6.75 6.32 14.98
N LEU A 69 -5.50 5.93 14.80
CA LEU A 69 -4.82 5.05 15.76
C LEU A 69 -4.71 5.69 17.15
N ASN A 70 -4.59 7.01 17.27
CA ASN A 70 -4.55 7.66 18.58
C ASN A 70 -5.92 7.81 19.25
N SER A 71 -7.02 7.70 18.49
CA SER A 71 -8.38 7.91 19.02
C SER A 71 -9.13 6.62 19.41
N VAL A 72 -8.56 5.45 19.13
CA VAL A 72 -9.23 4.15 19.30
C VAL A 72 -8.57 3.24 20.34
N SER A 73 -9.34 2.28 20.86
CA SER A 73 -8.87 1.34 21.88
C SER A 73 -7.84 0.32 21.34
N PRO A 74 -6.99 -0.29 22.18
CA PRO A 74 -6.09 -1.36 21.75
C PRO A 74 -6.79 -2.54 21.07
N GLY A 75 -7.98 -2.93 21.57
CA GLY A 75 -8.78 -4.00 20.96
C GLY A 75 -9.27 -3.62 19.55
N PHE A 76 -9.65 -2.36 19.35
CA PHE A 76 -10.00 -1.87 18.02
C PHE A 76 -8.79 -1.90 17.08
N LYS A 77 -7.60 -1.45 17.54
CA LYS A 77 -6.36 -1.49 16.72
C LYS A 77 -6.04 -2.90 16.24
N TYR A 78 -6.14 -3.88 17.14
CA TYR A 78 -5.90 -5.28 16.81
C TYR A 78 -6.87 -5.76 15.72
N ASN A 79 -8.17 -5.56 15.91
CA ASN A 79 -9.19 -5.99 14.94
C ASN A 79 -9.10 -5.21 13.61
N PHE A 80 -8.71 -3.94 13.66
CA PHE A 80 -8.42 -3.13 12.47
C PHE A 80 -7.27 -3.73 11.65
N CYS A 81 -6.14 -4.07 12.29
CA CYS A 81 -5.03 -4.72 11.60
C CYS A 81 -5.42 -6.10 11.04
N LEU A 82 -6.22 -6.87 11.78
CA LEU A 82 -6.73 -8.17 11.34
C LEU A 82 -7.61 -8.01 10.09
N HIS A 83 -8.62 -7.12 10.15
CA HIS A 83 -9.48 -6.82 9.01
C HIS A 83 -8.67 -6.36 7.81
N ALA A 84 -7.74 -5.42 8.00
CA ALA A 84 -6.89 -4.93 6.93
C ALA A 84 -6.04 -6.06 6.31
N ASN A 85 -5.51 -6.99 7.12
CA ASN A 85 -4.80 -8.16 6.60
C ASN A 85 -5.71 -9.12 5.82
N GLU A 86 -6.96 -9.32 6.28
CA GLU A 86 -7.97 -10.13 5.60
C GLU A 86 -8.38 -9.53 4.25
N THR A 87 -8.55 -8.20 4.17
CA THR A 87 -8.79 -7.46 2.92
C THR A 87 -7.64 -7.67 1.94
N LEU A 88 -6.39 -7.52 2.38
CA LEU A 88 -5.23 -7.76 1.52
C LEU A 88 -5.10 -9.23 1.08
N SER A 89 -5.46 -10.16 1.96
CA SER A 89 -5.51 -11.58 1.59
C SER A 89 -6.62 -11.86 0.57
N ARG A 90 -7.72 -11.08 0.58
CA ARG A 90 -8.76 -11.13 -0.45
C ARG A 90 -8.24 -10.68 -1.81
N LEU A 91 -7.48 -9.59 -1.81
CA LEU A 91 -6.86 -9.04 -3.00
C LEU A 91 -5.97 -10.10 -3.64
N GLU A 92 -5.11 -10.75 -2.87
CA GLU A 92 -4.21 -11.83 -3.33
C GLU A 92 -4.94 -13.07 -3.84
N GLN A 93 -6.13 -13.36 -3.29
CA GLN A 93 -6.92 -14.54 -3.65
C GLN A 93 -7.96 -14.25 -4.74
N THR A 94 -7.99 -13.03 -5.28
CA THR A 94 -8.90 -12.69 -6.38
C THR A 94 -8.43 -13.35 -7.68
N SER A 95 -9.36 -13.71 -8.57
CA SER A 95 -9.02 -14.31 -9.87
C SER A 95 -8.57 -13.29 -10.91
N LYS A 96 -8.55 -12.01 -10.56
CA LYS A 96 -8.15 -10.89 -11.43
C LYS A 96 -6.68 -10.59 -11.18
N LEU A 97 -5.93 -10.26 -12.23
CA LEU A 97 -4.55 -9.77 -12.07
C LEU A 97 -4.55 -8.45 -11.31
N VAL A 98 -3.66 -8.29 -10.33
CA VAL A 98 -3.52 -7.05 -9.55
C VAL A 98 -2.18 -6.39 -9.83
N VAL A 99 -2.21 -5.18 -10.36
CA VAL A 99 -1.04 -4.35 -10.61
C VAL A 99 -1.07 -3.14 -9.67
N CYS A 100 -0.04 -2.96 -8.87
CA CYS A 100 0.14 -1.77 -8.05
C CYS A 100 1.06 -0.77 -8.77
N ALA A 101 0.48 0.34 -9.20
CA ALA A 101 1.18 1.50 -9.76
C ALA A 101 1.55 2.47 -8.63
N ILE A 102 2.78 2.32 -8.12
CA ILE A 102 3.35 3.11 -7.02
C ILE A 102 3.81 4.47 -7.57
N ASN A 103 2.92 5.46 -7.47
CA ASN A 103 3.10 6.82 -8.01
C ASN A 103 3.98 7.72 -7.13
N GLY A 104 4.15 7.36 -5.85
CA GLY A 104 4.99 8.06 -4.87
C GLY A 104 5.36 7.14 -3.70
N HIS A 105 5.73 7.70 -2.55
CA HIS A 105 6.09 6.90 -1.36
C HIS A 105 5.05 5.84 -0.98
N ALA A 106 5.49 4.61 -0.69
CA ALA A 106 4.66 3.53 -0.15
C ALA A 106 5.28 3.03 1.15
N VAL A 107 4.74 3.46 2.28
CA VAL A 107 5.41 3.32 3.59
C VAL A 107 4.49 2.69 4.62
N GLY A 108 5.05 1.81 5.46
CA GLY A 108 4.33 1.04 6.46
C GLY A 108 3.21 0.23 5.80
N GLY A 109 1.98 0.39 6.30
CA GLY A 109 0.80 -0.19 5.69
C GLY A 109 0.59 0.12 4.20
N GLY A 110 1.10 1.25 3.68
CA GLY A 110 1.08 1.54 2.25
C GLY A 110 1.93 0.56 1.45
N LEU A 111 3.10 0.17 1.96
CA LEU A 111 3.88 -0.93 1.38
C LEU A 111 3.18 -2.27 1.57
N GLU A 112 2.50 -2.49 2.70
CA GLU A 112 1.74 -3.73 2.92
C GLU A 112 0.65 -3.92 1.85
N ILE A 113 -0.09 -2.85 1.51
CA ILE A 113 -1.06 -2.84 0.40
C ILE A 113 -0.37 -3.14 -0.93
N ALA A 114 0.74 -2.46 -1.23
CA ALA A 114 1.46 -2.68 -2.49
C ALA A 114 2.01 -4.10 -2.64
N MET A 115 2.49 -4.71 -1.55
CA MET A 115 2.99 -6.09 -1.52
C MET A 115 1.90 -7.16 -1.72
N ALA A 116 0.63 -6.80 -1.51
CA ALA A 116 -0.50 -7.70 -1.76
C ALA A 116 -0.92 -7.77 -3.23
N ALA A 117 -0.37 -6.89 -4.10
CA ALA A 117 -0.56 -6.98 -5.54
C ALA A 117 0.36 -8.06 -6.15
N ASP A 118 0.00 -8.58 -7.33
CA ASP A 118 0.84 -9.53 -8.06
C ASP A 118 2.10 -8.85 -8.60
N ILE A 119 1.92 -7.68 -9.23
CA ILE A 119 2.97 -6.90 -9.89
C ILE A 119 3.03 -5.50 -9.29
N ARG A 120 4.24 -5.03 -8.96
CA ARG A 120 4.51 -3.68 -8.48
C ARG A 120 5.33 -2.91 -9.50
N ILE A 121 4.80 -1.80 -9.98
CA ILE A 121 5.47 -0.87 -10.89
C ILE A 121 5.64 0.44 -10.16
N ALA A 122 6.84 1.00 -10.14
CA ALA A 122 7.11 2.25 -9.44
C ALA A 122 7.57 3.34 -10.39
N ARG A 123 7.05 4.56 -10.20
CA ARG A 123 7.49 5.73 -10.96
C ARG A 123 8.88 6.13 -10.51
N LYS A 124 9.84 6.19 -11.44
CA LYS A 124 11.24 6.50 -11.15
C LYS A 124 11.38 7.77 -10.31
N ASN A 125 12.26 7.73 -9.30
CA ASN A 125 12.56 8.87 -8.41
C ASN A 125 11.36 9.54 -7.72
N SER A 126 10.18 8.91 -7.65
CA SER A 126 9.00 9.55 -7.04
C SER A 126 8.82 9.25 -5.56
N GLY A 127 9.59 8.33 -5.00
CA GLY A 127 9.47 7.97 -3.59
C GLY A 127 10.42 6.87 -3.14
N LYS A 128 10.05 6.27 -2.01
CA LYS A 128 10.75 5.17 -1.35
C LYS A 128 9.74 4.20 -0.76
N VAL A 129 10.18 2.97 -0.50
CA VAL A 129 9.39 1.93 0.16
C VAL A 129 10.02 1.48 1.48
N GLY A 130 9.21 1.10 2.46
CA GLY A 130 9.71 0.44 3.66
C GLY A 130 8.65 0.22 4.74
N LEU A 131 9.04 -0.50 5.79
CA LEU A 131 8.21 -0.80 6.96
C LEU A 131 8.83 -0.17 8.22
N PRO A 132 8.65 1.15 8.45
CA PRO A 132 9.26 1.88 9.56
C PRO A 132 8.44 1.83 10.87
N GLU A 133 7.53 0.86 11.04
CA GLU A 133 6.65 0.73 12.21
C GLU A 133 7.42 0.68 13.54
N ILE A 134 8.67 0.21 13.52
CA ILE A 134 9.55 0.19 14.70
C ILE A 134 9.75 1.58 15.30
N ASN A 135 9.73 2.64 14.48
CA ASN A 135 9.86 4.04 14.94
C ASN A 135 8.64 4.51 15.75
N LEU A 136 7.51 3.79 15.65
CA LEU A 136 6.29 4.02 16.43
C LEU A 136 6.17 3.01 17.59
N GLY A 137 7.16 2.15 17.80
CA GLY A 137 7.15 1.11 18.83
C GLY A 137 6.20 -0.05 18.51
N VAL A 138 5.86 -0.28 17.23
CA VAL A 138 4.98 -1.37 16.79
C VAL A 138 5.63 -2.16 15.65
N LEU A 139 4.97 -3.24 15.24
CA LEU A 139 5.37 -4.07 14.09
C LEU A 139 4.36 -3.87 12.94
N ALA A 140 4.79 -4.15 11.71
CA ALA A 140 3.92 -4.21 10.54
C ALA A 140 2.77 -5.22 10.77
N GLY A 141 1.56 -4.71 10.90
CA GLY A 141 0.39 -5.44 11.39
C GLY A 141 -0.55 -5.95 10.30
N THR A 142 -0.41 -5.48 9.07
CA THR A 142 -1.28 -5.80 7.92
C THR A 142 -0.68 -6.90 7.04
N GLY A 143 0.28 -7.68 7.58
CA GLY A 143 0.93 -8.81 6.90
C GLY A 143 2.32 -8.53 6.34
N GLY A 144 2.87 -7.33 6.58
CA GLY A 144 4.15 -6.87 6.06
C GLY A 144 5.32 -7.74 6.51
N THR A 145 5.34 -8.18 7.77
CA THR A 145 6.37 -9.11 8.27
C THR A 145 6.46 -10.39 7.44
N ALA A 146 5.31 -10.87 6.97
CA ALA A 146 5.19 -12.12 6.25
C ALA A 146 5.38 -11.93 4.74
N ARG A 147 4.81 -10.88 4.14
CA ARG A 147 4.92 -10.58 2.71
C ARG A 147 6.33 -10.13 2.33
N LEU A 148 6.90 -9.18 3.08
CA LEU A 148 8.25 -8.66 2.81
C LEU A 148 9.28 -9.79 2.87
N THR A 149 9.22 -10.60 3.93
CA THR A 149 10.12 -11.77 4.09
C THR A 149 10.05 -12.74 2.92
N ARG A 150 8.87 -12.97 2.34
CA ARG A 150 8.71 -13.85 1.17
C ARG A 150 9.22 -13.22 -0.12
N LEU A 151 9.08 -11.91 -0.28
CA LEU A 151 9.48 -11.19 -1.48
C LEU A 151 11.00 -10.97 -1.57
N ILE A 152 11.64 -10.56 -0.47
CA ILE A 152 13.07 -10.15 -0.48
C ILE A 152 13.99 -11.01 0.40
N GLY A 153 13.44 -12.07 0.99
CA GLY A 153 14.16 -12.96 1.90
C GLY A 153 14.29 -12.41 3.32
N LYS A 154 14.46 -13.35 4.27
CA LYS A 154 14.45 -13.07 5.71
C LYS A 154 15.49 -12.05 6.17
N ALA A 155 16.73 -12.16 5.70
CA ALA A 155 17.81 -11.31 6.18
C ALA A 155 17.56 -9.83 5.87
N LYS A 156 17.24 -9.52 4.60
CA LYS A 156 16.97 -8.14 4.19
C LYS A 156 15.68 -7.58 4.78
N ALA A 157 14.62 -8.40 4.82
CA ALA A 157 13.36 -7.99 5.44
C ALA A 157 13.53 -7.66 6.93
N LEU A 158 14.28 -8.47 7.69
CA LEU A 158 14.56 -8.19 9.10
C LEU A 158 15.36 -6.90 9.25
N GLU A 159 16.43 -6.71 8.49
CA GLU A 159 17.23 -5.46 8.52
C GLU A 159 16.32 -4.24 8.33
N MET A 160 15.51 -4.21 7.26
CA MET A 160 14.60 -3.09 6.99
C MET A 160 13.60 -2.84 8.13
N MET A 161 13.00 -3.90 8.69
CA MET A 161 11.99 -3.75 9.74
C MET A 161 12.58 -3.33 11.10
N VAL A 162 13.81 -3.74 11.43
CA VAL A 162 14.43 -3.38 12.72
C VAL A 162 15.12 -2.02 12.69
N THR A 163 15.65 -1.59 11.53
CA THR A 163 16.21 -0.25 11.37
C THR A 163 15.15 0.79 11.04
N GLY A 164 14.03 0.36 10.46
CA GLY A 164 12.99 1.24 9.94
C GLY A 164 13.44 2.04 8.71
N GLU A 165 14.52 1.64 8.06
CA GLU A 165 15.05 2.34 6.89
C GLU A 165 14.17 2.16 5.65
N LEU A 166 14.09 3.24 4.86
CA LEU A 166 13.39 3.23 3.58
C LEU A 166 14.38 2.92 2.44
N MET A 167 13.93 2.07 1.53
CA MET A 167 14.65 1.63 0.34
C MET A 167 14.24 2.48 -0.87
N SER A 168 15.21 2.87 -1.71
CA SER A 168 14.92 3.50 -3.01
C SER A 168 14.16 2.52 -3.92
N PHE A 169 13.51 3.01 -4.97
CA PHE A 169 12.82 2.11 -5.90
C PHE A 169 13.80 1.27 -6.72
N GLU A 170 14.98 1.80 -7.00
CA GLU A 170 16.08 1.12 -7.67
C GLU A 170 16.62 -0.05 -6.84
N ASP A 171 16.87 0.18 -5.55
CA ASP A 171 17.28 -0.88 -4.63
C ASP A 171 16.15 -1.91 -4.43
N ALA A 172 14.91 -1.44 -4.32
CA ALA A 172 13.74 -2.31 -4.19
C ALA A 172 13.53 -3.18 -5.42
N HIS A 173 13.85 -2.65 -6.61
CA HIS A 173 13.85 -3.43 -7.85
C HIS A 173 14.97 -4.48 -7.85
N ALA A 174 16.18 -4.12 -7.42
CA ALA A 174 17.30 -5.05 -7.30
C ALA A 174 17.03 -6.20 -6.30
N HIS A 175 16.15 -5.99 -5.32
CA HIS A 175 15.70 -6.99 -4.36
C HIS A 175 14.41 -7.73 -4.75
N ASN A 176 13.85 -7.50 -5.95
CA ASN A 176 12.57 -8.06 -6.42
C ASN A 176 11.33 -7.60 -5.63
N LEU A 177 11.45 -6.57 -4.79
CA LEU A 177 10.30 -5.94 -4.14
C LEU A 177 9.48 -5.11 -5.13
N ILE A 178 10.13 -4.51 -6.13
CA ILE A 178 9.49 -3.80 -7.24
C ILE A 178 9.81 -4.54 -8.53
N ASN A 179 8.80 -4.84 -9.34
CA ASN A 179 8.98 -5.61 -10.58
C ASN A 179 9.52 -4.73 -11.70
N HIS A 180 9.02 -3.49 -11.82
CA HIS A 180 9.42 -2.57 -12.89
C HIS A 180 9.54 -1.14 -12.37
N ILE A 181 10.50 -0.42 -12.93
CA ILE A 181 10.64 1.02 -12.77
C ILE A 181 10.16 1.67 -14.06
N TRP A 182 9.20 2.58 -13.94
CA TRP A 182 8.65 3.31 -15.07
C TRP A 182 9.32 4.68 -15.19
N GLU A 183 9.81 4.98 -16.39
CA GLU A 183 10.48 6.22 -16.72
C GLU A 183 9.58 7.05 -17.65
N GLY A 184 8.95 8.10 -17.12
CA GLY A 184 8.08 9.00 -17.86
C GLY A 184 7.46 10.08 -16.97
N ASP A 185 6.55 10.86 -17.54
CA ASP A 185 5.93 11.99 -16.85
C ASP A 185 4.84 11.57 -15.86
N ALA A 186 4.69 12.30 -14.76
CA ALA A 186 3.67 11.99 -13.73
C ALA A 186 2.25 11.85 -14.29
N ALA A 187 1.94 12.59 -15.35
CA ALA A 187 0.64 12.62 -16.00
C ALA A 187 0.31 11.33 -16.76
N ASP A 188 1.32 10.59 -17.22
CA ASP A 188 1.14 9.38 -18.05
C ASP A 188 1.31 8.08 -17.25
N PHE A 189 1.55 8.18 -15.94
CA PHE A 189 1.79 7.01 -15.09
C PHE A 189 0.51 6.22 -14.75
N ARG A 190 -0.66 6.85 -14.88
CA ARG A 190 -1.95 6.31 -14.43
C ARG A 190 -2.73 5.61 -15.54
#